data_AF-A0A2J8M7M1-F1
#
_entry.id   AF-A0A2J8M7M1-F1
#
_cell.length_a   1.000
_cell.length_b   1.000
_cell.length_c   1.000
_cell.angle_alpha   90.00
_cell.angle_beta   90.00
_cell.angle_gamma   90.00
#
_symmetry.space_group_name_H-M   'P 1'
#
loop_
_entity.id
_entity.type
_entity.pdbx_description
1 polymer ?
#
loop_
_entity_poly.entity_id
_entity_poly.type
_entity_poly.pdbx_seq_one_letter_code
_entity_poly.pdbx_strand_id
1 'polypeptide(L)'
;MSSGIHVALVTGGNKGIGLAIVRDLCRLFSGDVVLTARDVTRGQAAVQQLQAEGLSPRFHQLDIDDLQSIRALRDFLRKEYGGLDVLVNNAGIAFKVADPTPFHIQAEVTMKTNFFGTRDVCTELLPLIKPQGESDGKQRIFSLGLDLAPACLGSLLQALASSPCCTCTDLCALSPAS
;
A
#
# COMPACT_ATOMS: atom_id res chain seq x y z
N MET A 1 18.15 10.46 20.08
CA MET A 1 16.95 10.31 19.21
C MET A 1 16.94 8.87 18.74
N SER A 2 15.85 8.11 18.95
CA SER A 2 15.83 6.69 18.58
C SER A 2 15.82 6.59 17.05
N SER A 3 16.95 6.25 16.45
CA SER A 3 17.07 5.97 15.01
C SER A 3 16.48 4.60 14.73
N GLY A 4 15.15 4.49 14.85
CA GLY A 4 14.41 3.30 14.44
C GLY A 4 14.37 3.19 12.92
N ILE A 5 14.35 1.95 12.40
CA ILE A 5 14.23 1.69 10.96
C ILE A 5 12.90 2.28 10.46
N HIS A 6 12.96 3.09 9.39
CA HIS A 6 11.77 3.60 8.71
C HIS A 6 11.13 2.49 7.88
N VAL A 7 9.80 2.45 7.84
CA VAL A 7 9.07 1.41 7.11
C VAL A 7 7.92 1.94 6.27
N ALA A 8 7.88 1.49 5.02
CA ALA A 8 6.77 1.70 4.09
C ALA A 8 6.00 0.40 3.87
N LEU A 9 4.67 0.45 3.95
CA LEU A 9 3.79 -0.70 3.76
C LEU A 9 2.92 -0.51 2.51
N VAL A 10 2.84 -1.52 1.66
CA VAL A 10 1.91 -1.54 0.51
C VAL A 10 0.94 -2.70 0.63
N THR A 11 -0.36 -2.40 0.70
CA THR A 11 -1.40 -3.44 0.68
C THR A 11 -1.62 -3.97 -0.73
N GLY A 12 -1.73 -5.29 -0.89
CA GLY A 12 -1.94 -5.90 -2.22
C GLY A 12 -0.77 -5.69 -3.19
N GLY A 13 0.46 -5.68 -2.67
CA GLY A 13 1.70 -5.38 -3.40
C GLY A 13 2.22 -6.51 -4.31
N ASN A 14 1.50 -7.62 -4.47
CA ASN A 14 1.98 -8.79 -5.21
C ASN A 14 1.72 -8.78 -6.73
N LYS A 15 0.96 -7.81 -7.26
CA LYS A 15 0.66 -7.69 -8.68
C LYS A 15 0.29 -6.26 -9.09
N GLY A 16 0.26 -6.01 -10.39
CA GLY A 16 -0.28 -4.77 -10.97
C GLY A 16 0.38 -3.51 -10.39
N ILE A 17 -0.44 -2.51 -10.08
CA ILE A 17 0.01 -1.22 -9.54
C ILE A 17 0.76 -1.39 -8.22
N GLY A 18 0.24 -2.22 -7.30
CA GLY A 18 0.88 -2.49 -6.01
C GLY A 18 2.32 -3.01 -6.15
N LEU A 19 2.57 -3.92 -7.11
CA LEU A 19 3.92 -4.45 -7.35
C LEU A 19 4.86 -3.39 -7.92
N ALA A 20 4.37 -2.52 -8.80
CA ALA A 20 5.15 -1.40 -9.31
C ALA A 20 5.50 -0.42 -8.18
N ILE A 21 4.56 -0.12 -7.29
CA ILE A 21 4.82 0.75 -6.14
C ILE A 21 5.85 0.14 -5.20
N VAL A 22 5.76 -1.15 -4.88
CA VAL A 22 6.79 -1.80 -4.05
C VAL A 22 8.16 -1.69 -4.73
N ARG A 23 8.24 -1.97 -6.04
CA ARG A 23 9.49 -1.87 -6.81
C ARG A 23 10.13 -0.50 -6.67
N ASP A 24 9.35 0.56 -6.85
CA ASP A 24 9.87 1.92 -6.83
C ASP A 24 10.12 2.43 -5.42
N LEU A 25 9.31 2.04 -4.44
CA LEU A 25 9.61 2.28 -3.02
C LEU A 25 10.94 1.62 -2.63
N CYS A 26 11.23 0.39 -3.07
CA CYS A 26 12.52 -0.24 -2.79
C CYS A 26 13.71 0.52 -3.38
N ARG A 27 13.51 1.33 -4.42
CA ARG A 27 14.57 2.15 -5.05
C ARG A 27 14.73 3.52 -4.41
N LEU A 28 13.63 4.08 -3.89
CA LEU A 28 13.55 5.50 -3.52
C LEU A 28 13.42 5.73 -2.02
N PHE A 29 12.85 4.78 -1.28
CA PHE A 29 12.59 4.91 0.15
C PHE A 29 13.80 4.50 0.98
N SER A 30 14.26 5.41 1.85
CA SER A 30 15.34 5.15 2.80
C SER A 30 14.83 4.36 4.02
N GLY A 31 14.53 3.07 3.83
CA GLY A 31 14.04 2.18 4.87
C GLY A 31 13.55 0.83 4.33
N ASP A 32 12.89 0.07 5.19
CA ASP A 32 12.30 -1.22 4.80
C ASP A 32 10.99 -1.02 4.04
N VAL A 33 10.77 -1.83 3.01
CA VAL A 33 9.50 -1.89 2.28
C VAL A 33 8.83 -3.22 2.56
N VAL A 34 7.62 -3.17 3.11
CA VAL A 34 6.79 -4.34 3.39
C VAL A 34 5.75 -4.50 2.28
N LEU A 35 5.92 -5.56 1.49
CA LEU A 35 4.96 -6.03 0.51
C LEU A 35 3.96 -6.94 1.21
N THR A 36 2.66 -6.69 1.04
CA THR A 36 1.64 -7.62 1.53
C THR A 36 0.76 -8.19 0.43
N ALA A 37 0.22 -9.37 0.71
CA ALA A 37 -0.74 -10.06 -0.13
C ALA A 37 -1.58 -11.01 0.71
N ARG A 38 -2.82 -11.24 0.27
CA ARG A 38 -3.71 -12.23 0.89
C ARG A 38 -3.16 -13.65 0.75
N ASP A 39 -2.69 -13.97 -0.46
CA ASP A 39 -2.13 -15.27 -0.80
C ASP A 39 -0.61 -15.28 -0.59
N VAL A 40 -0.15 -16.16 0.29
CA VAL A 40 1.27 -16.28 0.69
C VAL A 40 2.15 -16.68 -0.49
N THR A 41 1.73 -17.67 -1.28
CA THR A 41 2.50 -18.16 -2.43
C THR A 41 2.72 -17.06 -3.45
N ARG A 42 1.68 -16.29 -3.77
CA ARG A 42 1.77 -15.16 -4.70
C ARG A 42 2.58 -14.01 -4.13
N GLY A 43 2.51 -13.76 -2.82
CA GLY A 43 3.32 -12.77 -2.14
C GLY A 43 4.81 -13.11 -2.19
N GLN A 44 5.17 -14.36 -1.89
CA GLN A 44 6.56 -14.85 -1.96
C GLN A 44 7.10 -14.83 -3.39
N ALA A 45 6.30 -15.23 -4.38
CA ALA A 45 6.68 -15.15 -5.79
C ALA A 45 6.97 -13.69 -6.21
N ALA A 46 6.17 -12.72 -5.75
CA ALA A 46 6.42 -11.31 -6.01
C ALA A 46 7.72 -10.80 -5.36
N VAL A 47 8.04 -11.26 -4.14
CA VAL A 47 9.33 -10.96 -3.50
C VAL A 47 10.49 -11.54 -4.30
N GLN A 48 10.40 -12.80 -4.74
CA GLN A 48 11.45 -13.42 -5.56
C GLN A 48 11.66 -12.68 -6.88
N GLN A 49 10.58 -12.23 -7.53
CA GLN A 49 10.66 -11.41 -8.73
C GLN A 49 11.45 -10.12 -8.46
N LEU A 50 11.14 -9.41 -7.37
CA LEU A 50 11.83 -8.16 -7.02
C LEU A 50 13.28 -8.39 -6.58
N GLN A 51 13.57 -9.52 -5.93
CA GLN A 51 14.94 -9.94 -5.61
C GLN A 51 15.80 -10.19 -6.85
N ALA A 52 15.22 -10.76 -7.91
CA ALA A 52 15.90 -10.91 -9.19
C ALA A 52 16.24 -9.55 -9.85
N GLU A 53 15.54 -8.47 -9.47
CA GLU A 53 15.82 -7.09 -9.88
C GLU A 53 16.82 -6.37 -8.95
N GLY A 54 17.37 -7.06 -7.94
CA GLY A 54 18.28 -6.48 -6.94
C GLY A 54 17.58 -5.72 -5.80
N LEU A 55 16.26 -5.88 -5.65
CA LEU A 55 15.47 -5.22 -4.62
C LEU A 55 15.11 -6.22 -3.49
N SER A 56 14.96 -5.73 -2.26
CA SER A 56 14.77 -6.61 -1.10
C SER A 56 13.58 -6.23 -0.22
N PRO A 57 12.34 -6.25 -0.73
CA PRO A 57 11.16 -6.05 0.11
C PRO A 57 10.98 -7.22 1.08
N ARG A 58 10.40 -6.94 2.25
CA ARG A 58 9.93 -7.96 3.21
C ARG A 58 8.49 -8.34 2.89
N PHE A 59 8.18 -9.63 2.95
CA PHE A 59 6.79 -10.10 2.82
C PHE A 59 6.11 -10.18 4.18
N HIS A 60 4.85 -9.76 4.26
CA HIS A 60 3.94 -10.12 5.33
C HIS A 60 2.56 -10.45 4.75
N GLN A 61 1.93 -11.53 5.20
CA GLN A 61 0.57 -11.88 4.75
C GLN A 61 -0.42 -10.81 5.26
N LEU A 62 -1.35 -10.40 4.40
CA LEU A 62 -2.44 -9.51 4.78
C LEU A 62 -3.69 -9.84 3.95
N ASP A 63 -4.75 -10.26 4.62
CA ASP A 63 -6.10 -10.18 4.10
C ASP A 63 -6.81 -8.99 4.73
N ILE A 64 -7.16 -7.99 3.92
CA ILE A 64 -7.83 -6.77 4.43
C ILE A 64 -9.29 -7.02 4.81
N ASP A 65 -9.86 -8.17 4.44
CA ASP A 65 -11.20 -8.59 4.86
C ASP A 65 -11.19 -9.40 6.18
N ASP A 66 -10.01 -9.62 6.78
CA ASP A 66 -9.84 -10.34 8.03
C ASP A 66 -9.14 -9.48 9.10
N LEU A 67 -9.90 -9.10 10.12
CA LEU A 67 -9.41 -8.28 11.23
C LEU A 67 -8.25 -8.94 12.01
N GLN A 68 -8.20 -10.27 12.08
CA GLN A 68 -7.07 -10.96 12.74
C GLN A 68 -5.79 -10.84 11.91
N SER A 69 -5.88 -10.98 10.59
CA SER A 69 -4.77 -10.75 9.66
C SER A 69 -4.24 -9.30 9.78
N ILE A 70 -5.14 -8.30 9.83
CA ILE A 70 -4.77 -6.89 10.03
C ILE A 70 -4.05 -6.69 11.37
N ARG A 71 -4.56 -7.27 12.45
CA ARG A 71 -3.95 -7.14 13.80
C ARG A 71 -2.59 -7.84 13.89
N ALA A 72 -2.42 -8.97 13.22
CA ALA A 72 -1.13 -9.64 13.12
C ALA A 72 -0.09 -8.73 12.45
N LEU A 73 -0.46 -8.07 11.35
CA LEU A 73 0.40 -7.09 10.68
C LEU A 73 0.69 -5.87 11.57
N ARG A 74 -0.32 -5.34 12.26
CA ARG A 74 -0.14 -4.25 13.24
C ARG A 74 0.89 -4.63 14.30
N ASP A 75 0.77 -5.82 14.88
CA ASP A 75 1.65 -6.28 15.95
C ASP A 75 3.07 -6.52 15.44
N PHE A 76 3.22 -7.07 14.23
CA PHE A 76 4.48 -7.16 13.53
C PHE A 76 5.14 -5.78 13.34
N LEU A 77 4.41 -4.80 12.80
CA LEU A 77 4.95 -3.46 12.54
C LEU A 77 5.41 -2.78 13.84
N ARG A 78 4.59 -2.87 14.88
CA ARG A 78 4.91 -2.31 16.20
C ARG A 78 6.15 -2.98 16.81
N LYS A 79 6.28 -4.30 16.68
CA LYS A 79 7.40 -5.06 17.24
C LYS A 79 8.71 -4.78 16.52
N GLU A 80 8.69 -4.79 15.19
CA GLU A 80 9.91 -4.75 14.37
C GLU A 80 10.40 -3.31 14.13
N TYR A 81 9.47 -2.35 14.00
CA TYR A 81 9.79 -0.97 13.58
C TYR A 81 9.38 0.09 14.60
N GLY A 82 8.67 -0.29 15.66
CA GLY A 82 8.12 0.66 16.64
C GLY A 82 7.00 1.56 16.11
N GLY A 83 6.53 1.32 14.87
CA GLY A 83 5.49 2.11 14.22
C GLY A 83 5.56 2.02 12.69
N LEU A 84 4.81 2.87 12.00
CA LEU A 84 4.69 2.93 10.54
C LEU A 84 4.97 4.34 10.02
N ASP A 85 5.72 4.47 8.93
CA ASP A 85 6.07 5.76 8.33
C ASP A 85 5.22 6.07 7.08
N VAL A 86 5.00 5.06 6.22
CA VAL A 86 4.21 5.19 4.99
C VAL A 86 3.21 4.04 4.86
N LEU A 87 1.94 4.37 4.60
CA LEU A 87 0.87 3.40 4.32
C LEU A 87 0.32 3.63 2.90
N VAL A 88 0.43 2.63 2.04
CA VAL A 88 -0.22 2.63 0.72
C VAL A 88 -1.37 1.62 0.71
N ASN A 89 -2.59 2.14 0.77
CA ASN A 89 -3.82 1.37 0.60
C ASN A 89 -4.06 1.13 -0.89
N ASN A 90 -3.62 -0.03 -1.39
CA ASN A 90 -3.74 -0.44 -2.79
C ASN A 90 -4.53 -1.75 -2.97
N ALA A 91 -4.69 -2.57 -1.93
CA ALA A 91 -5.47 -3.79 -2.00
C ALA A 91 -6.92 -3.50 -2.39
N GLY A 92 -7.40 -4.20 -3.42
CA GLY A 92 -8.76 -4.07 -3.90
C GLY A 92 -9.10 -5.12 -4.96
N ILE A 93 -10.39 -5.25 -5.24
CA ILE A 93 -10.94 -6.12 -6.28
C ILE A 93 -11.79 -5.31 -7.25
N ALA A 94 -11.77 -5.76 -8.50
CA ALA A 94 -12.68 -5.30 -9.54
C ALA A 94 -13.11 -6.54 -10.33
N PHE A 95 -14.41 -6.63 -10.60
CA PHE A 95 -14.96 -7.62 -11.51
C PHE A 95 -14.73 -7.17 -12.95
N LYS A 96 -14.62 -8.14 -13.87
CA LYS A 96 -14.51 -7.82 -15.30
C LYS A 96 -15.88 -7.35 -15.81
N VAL A 97 -15.89 -6.52 -16.84
CA VAL A 97 -17.13 -6.02 -17.47
C VAL A 97 -18.07 -7.15 -17.90
N ALA A 98 -17.51 -8.28 -18.35
CA ALA A 98 -18.27 -9.46 -18.78
C ALA A 98 -18.36 -10.57 -17.70
N ASP A 99 -18.17 -10.24 -16.42
CA ASP A 99 -18.30 -11.21 -15.34
C ASP A 99 -19.76 -11.66 -15.15
N PRO A 100 -20.05 -12.98 -15.10
CA PRO A 100 -21.42 -13.49 -15.00
C PRO A 100 -22.03 -13.36 -13.59
N THR A 101 -21.26 -12.94 -12.59
CA THR A 101 -21.73 -12.79 -11.21
C THR A 101 -22.86 -11.74 -11.14
N PRO A 102 -23.97 -11.98 -10.42
CA PRO A 102 -25.02 -10.98 -10.27
C PRO A 102 -24.50 -9.65 -9.70
N PHE A 103 -24.96 -8.52 -10.24
CA PHE A 103 -24.44 -7.20 -9.87
C PHE A 103 -24.49 -6.91 -8.36
N HIS A 104 -25.55 -7.31 -7.67
CA HIS A 104 -25.66 -7.10 -6.22
C HIS A 104 -24.55 -7.82 -5.44
N ILE A 105 -24.16 -9.03 -5.85
CA ILE A 105 -23.03 -9.77 -5.25
C ILE A 105 -21.72 -9.08 -5.60
N GLN A 106 -21.54 -8.63 -6.85
CA GLN A 106 -20.34 -7.89 -7.23
C GLN A 106 -20.18 -6.62 -6.36
N ALA A 107 -21.26 -5.86 -6.19
CA ALA A 107 -21.28 -4.65 -5.38
C ALA A 107 -20.98 -4.94 -3.90
N GLU A 108 -21.59 -5.97 -3.32
CA GLU A 108 -21.36 -6.35 -1.92
C GLU A 108 -19.90 -6.75 -1.67
N VAL A 109 -19.33 -7.63 -2.51
CA VAL A 109 -17.94 -8.07 -2.36
C VAL A 109 -16.98 -6.90 -2.61
N THR A 110 -17.24 -6.06 -3.60
CA THR A 110 -16.42 -4.87 -3.90
C THR A 110 -16.43 -3.88 -2.74
N MET A 111 -17.60 -3.60 -2.15
CA MET A 111 -17.71 -2.71 -0.98
C MET A 111 -17.05 -3.31 0.25
N LYS A 112 -17.20 -4.62 0.47
CA LYS A 112 -16.53 -5.34 1.55
C LYS A 112 -15.02 -5.13 1.48
N THR A 113 -14.40 -5.44 0.36
CA THR A 113 -12.94 -5.38 0.23
C THR A 113 -12.43 -3.94 0.09
N ASN A 114 -12.94 -3.18 -0.87
CA ASN A 114 -12.31 -1.91 -1.26
C ASN A 114 -12.59 -0.79 -0.27
N PHE A 115 -13.73 -0.83 0.40
CA PHE A 115 -14.14 0.19 1.36
C PHE A 115 -13.98 -0.29 2.80
N PHE A 116 -14.71 -1.33 3.22
CA PHE A 116 -14.71 -1.76 4.62
C PHE A 116 -13.35 -2.35 5.03
N GLY A 117 -12.73 -3.18 4.19
CA GLY A 117 -11.41 -3.72 4.46
C GLY A 117 -10.33 -2.64 4.57
N THR A 118 -10.33 -1.68 3.63
CA THR A 118 -9.43 -0.50 3.70
C THR A 118 -9.67 0.33 4.96
N ARG A 119 -10.93 0.58 5.33
CA ARG A 119 -11.29 1.28 6.57
C ARG A 119 -10.71 0.56 7.78
N ASP A 120 -10.86 -0.76 7.86
CA ASP A 120 -10.41 -1.55 9.01
C ASP A 120 -8.88 -1.59 9.12
N VAL A 121 -8.17 -1.66 7.98
CA VAL A 121 -6.71 -1.45 7.92
C VAL A 121 -6.32 -0.09 8.50
N CYS A 122 -6.99 0.97 8.05
CA CYS A 122 -6.73 2.31 8.59
C CYS A 122 -7.02 2.37 10.10
N THR A 123 -8.15 1.86 10.57
CA THR A 123 -8.50 1.87 11.99
C THR A 123 -7.43 1.22 12.85
N GLU A 124 -6.85 0.10 12.43
CA GLU A 124 -5.84 -0.62 13.20
C GLU A 124 -4.41 -0.06 13.03
N LEU A 125 -4.06 0.50 11.86
CA LEU A 125 -2.69 0.93 11.57
C LEU A 125 -2.44 2.43 11.78
N LEU A 126 -3.46 3.29 11.69
CA LEU A 126 -3.31 4.73 11.93
C LEU A 126 -2.71 5.06 13.31
N PRO A 127 -3.08 4.36 14.42
CA PRO A 127 -2.46 4.61 15.73
C PRO A 127 -0.97 4.26 15.80
N LEU A 128 -0.44 3.46 14.86
CA LEU A 128 0.98 3.11 14.78
C LEU A 128 1.80 4.14 14.00
N ILE A 129 1.16 5.10 13.34
CA ILE A 129 1.88 6.09 12.54
C ILE A 129 2.75 6.93 13.47
N LYS A 130 4.05 6.94 13.20
CA LYS A 130 5.03 7.59 14.07
C LYS A 130 4.80 9.12 14.11
N PRO A 131 4.89 9.77 15.29
CA PRO A 131 4.91 11.23 15.38
C PRO A 131 6.11 11.78 14.63
N GLN A 132 5.91 12.90 13.93
CA GLN A 132 6.95 13.49 13.10
C GLN A 132 8.03 14.15 13.97
N GLY A 133 9.30 13.98 13.62
CA GLY A 133 10.36 14.89 14.03
C GLY A 133 10.34 16.13 13.13
N GLU A 134 10.43 17.33 13.72
CA GLU A 134 10.28 18.65 13.09
C GLU A 134 11.20 18.94 11.88
N SER A 135 12.10 18.03 11.49
CA SER A 135 13.15 18.33 10.50
C SER A 135 13.17 17.48 9.24
N ASP A 136 12.40 16.39 9.10
CA ASP A 136 12.30 15.68 7.79
C ASP A 136 11.20 14.60 7.66
N GLY A 137 10.42 14.31 8.70
CA GLY A 137 9.58 13.10 8.76
C GLY A 137 8.14 13.29 8.29
N LYS A 138 7.87 13.27 6.99
CA LYS A 138 6.51 13.37 6.41
C LYS A 138 5.73 12.05 6.60
N GLN A 139 4.65 12.04 7.38
CA GLN A 139 3.65 10.95 7.42
C GLN A 139 2.92 10.89 6.08
N ARG A 140 2.82 9.72 5.46
CA ARG A 140 2.17 9.63 4.14
C ARG A 140 1.27 8.40 4.04
N ILE A 141 -0.04 8.65 4.12
CA ILE A 141 -1.07 7.67 3.80
C ILE A 141 -1.56 7.96 2.38
N PHE A 142 -1.48 6.97 1.50
CA PHE A 142 -1.99 7.08 0.14
C PHE A 142 -3.07 6.02 -0.06
N SER A 143 -4.25 6.44 -0.50
CA SER A 143 -5.31 5.51 -0.92
C SER A 143 -5.44 5.55 -2.43
N LEU A 144 -5.23 4.40 -3.06
CA LEU A 144 -5.25 4.25 -4.51
C LEU A 144 -6.58 3.64 -4.92
N GLY A 145 -7.32 4.35 -5.77
CA GLY A 145 -8.48 3.76 -6.45
C GLY A 145 -8.02 2.74 -7.49
N LEU A 146 -8.86 1.74 -7.77
CA LEU A 146 -8.57 0.70 -8.78
C LEU A 146 -8.45 1.25 -10.21
N ASP A 147 -8.96 2.46 -10.45
CA ASP A 147 -8.93 3.17 -11.75
C ASP A 147 -7.74 4.13 -11.90
N LEU A 148 -6.63 3.88 -11.21
CA LEU A 148 -5.41 4.66 -11.45
C LEU A 148 -4.88 4.38 -12.86
N ALA A 149 -5.09 5.34 -13.75
CA ALA A 149 -4.51 5.34 -15.08
C ALA A 149 -2.97 5.19 -14.97
N PRO A 150 -2.32 4.38 -15.83
CA PRO A 150 -0.87 4.20 -15.81
C PRO A 150 -0.08 5.52 -15.85
N ALA A 151 -0.65 6.56 -16.47
CA ALA A 151 -0.06 7.91 -16.54
C ALA A 151 0.10 8.59 -15.17
N CYS A 152 -0.74 8.26 -14.19
CA CYS A 152 -0.69 8.84 -12.85
C CYS A 152 0.32 8.14 -11.93
N LEU A 153 0.87 6.99 -12.35
CA LEU A 153 1.84 6.23 -11.56
C LEU A 153 3.14 7.02 -11.39
N GLY A 154 3.65 7.66 -12.44
CA GLY A 154 4.85 8.51 -12.36
C GLY A 154 4.69 9.65 -11.35
N SER A 155 3.56 10.36 -11.41
CA SER A 155 3.23 11.45 -10.50
C SER A 155 3.02 10.97 -9.06
N LEU A 156 2.45 9.77 -8.86
CA LEU A 156 2.33 9.14 -7.55
C LEU A 156 3.69 8.75 -6.97
N LEU A 157 4.57 8.17 -7.78
CA LEU A 157 5.92 7.80 -7.37
C LEU A 157 6.76 9.03 -7.04
N GLN A 158 6.57 10.11 -7.81
CA GLN A 158 7.18 11.39 -7.53
C GLN A 158 6.58 12.00 -6.25
N ALA A 159 5.26 11.95 -6.04
CA ALA A 159 4.63 12.35 -4.78
C ALA A 159 5.16 11.57 -3.57
N LEU A 160 5.31 10.24 -3.71
CA LEU A 160 5.93 9.35 -2.73
C LEU A 160 7.38 9.78 -2.43
N ALA A 161 8.12 10.22 -3.45
CA ALA A 161 9.52 10.63 -3.35
C ALA A 161 9.74 12.09 -2.89
N SER A 162 8.88 13.05 -3.25
CA SER A 162 9.17 14.49 -3.17
C SER A 162 8.19 15.33 -2.35
N SER A 163 6.91 14.93 -2.20
CA SER A 163 5.88 15.87 -1.73
C SER A 163 5.29 15.52 -0.34
N PRO A 164 4.99 16.52 0.52
CA PRO A 164 4.50 16.32 1.89
C PRO A 164 3.01 15.94 2.03
N CYS A 165 2.21 16.16 0.99
CA CYS A 165 0.78 15.87 0.97
C CYS A 165 0.39 15.62 -0.48
N CYS A 166 -0.08 14.43 -0.83
CA CYS A 166 -0.81 14.25 -2.09
C CYS A 166 -2.11 13.51 -1.80
N THR A 167 -3.18 14.30 -1.74
CA THR A 167 -4.54 13.80 -1.87
C THR A 167 -4.82 13.45 -3.34
N CYS A 168 -5.90 12.71 -3.64
CA CYS A 168 -6.26 12.40 -5.04
C CYS A 168 -6.37 13.67 -5.92
N THR A 169 -6.67 14.83 -5.31
CA THR A 169 -6.68 16.16 -5.93
C THR A 169 -5.30 16.60 -6.44
N ASP A 170 -4.22 16.30 -5.72
CA ASP A 170 -2.86 16.66 -6.11
C ASP A 170 -2.32 15.76 -7.24
N LEU A 171 -2.82 14.51 -7.32
CA LEU A 171 -2.52 13.58 -8.42
C LEU A 171 -3.20 14.01 -9.73
N CYS A 172 -4.43 14.51 -9.67
CA CYS A 172 -5.15 15.03 -10.84
C CYS A 172 -4.48 16.29 -11.43
N ALA A 173 -3.85 17.13 -10.61
CA ALA A 173 -3.16 18.34 -11.06
C ALA A 173 -1.83 18.05 -11.79
N LEU A 174 -1.28 16.85 -11.64
CA LEU A 174 -0.03 16.40 -12.28
C LEU A 174 -0.29 15.60 -13.57
N SER A 175 -1.55 15.39 -13.95
CA SER A 175 -1.90 14.84 -15.27
C SER A 175 -1.84 15.97 -16.31
N PRO A 176 -1.11 15.82 -17.43
CA PRO A 176 -1.22 16.78 -18.51
C PRO A 176 -2.69 16.81 -18.97
N ALA A 177 -3.26 18.02 -19.05
CA ALA A 177 -4.60 18.22 -19.58
C ALA A 177 -4.67 17.62 -20.99
N SER A 178 -5.51 16.60 -21.14
CA SER A 178 -5.99 16.13 -22.44
C SER A 178 -7.13 17.03 -22.91
#